data_AF-A0A842CR27-F1
#
_entry.id   AF-A0A842CR27-F1
#
_cell.length_a   1.000
_cell.length_b   1.000
_cell.length_c   1.000
_cell.angle_alpha   90.00
_cell.angle_beta   90.00
_cell.angle_gamma   90.00
#
_symmetry.space_group_name_H-M   'P 1'
#
loop_
_entity.id
_entity.type
_entity.pdbx_description
1 polymer ?
#
loop_
_entity_poly.entity_id
_entity_poly.type
_entity_poly.pdbx_seq_one_letter_code
_entity_poly.pdbx_strand_id
1 'polypeptide(L)'
;MEDQPLFNLADYTLPSPDELDMTETKRQIKQLIAAYRFERSNNGMRREPPVTSTLSLVTASFSNQFHSTTEQAAMDNLKNSQAYSRYQFLHERMARGLEGIDYPFDADKRIRRKNVFVRKMIRGENRIKTMKELHIEKDAYNDDLNWACTQFAYEIGIHVWKNAKTE
;
A
#
# COMPACT_ATOMS: atom_id res chain seq x y z
N MET A 1 2.32 37.12 -22.18
CA MET A 1 2.01 35.70 -21.93
C MET A 1 3.27 35.16 -21.28
N GLU A 2 3.24 34.89 -19.98
CA GLU A 2 4.43 34.38 -19.29
C GLU A 2 4.71 32.96 -19.81
N ASP A 3 5.90 32.76 -20.38
CA ASP A 3 6.42 31.44 -20.74
C ASP A 3 6.61 30.64 -19.45
N GLN A 4 5.63 29.83 -19.08
CA GLN A 4 5.83 28.85 -18.03
C GLN A 4 6.75 27.75 -18.56
N PRO A 5 7.80 27.37 -17.80
CA PRO A 5 8.73 26.34 -18.23
C PRO A 5 7.99 25.01 -18.42
N LEU A 6 8.22 24.35 -19.57
CA LEU A 6 7.62 23.06 -19.92
C LEU A 6 7.94 21.93 -18.93
N PHE A 7 9.01 22.08 -18.15
CA PHE A 7 9.48 21.08 -17.20
C PHE A 7 10.02 21.75 -15.93
N ASN A 8 9.54 21.29 -14.77
CA ASN A 8 10.08 21.64 -13.46
C ASN A 8 10.35 20.35 -12.68
N LEU A 9 11.62 20.12 -12.31
CA LEU A 9 12.02 18.93 -11.58
C LEU A 9 11.36 18.83 -10.20
N ALA A 10 11.01 19.96 -9.58
CA ALA A 10 10.35 20.01 -8.28
C ALA A 10 8.98 19.30 -8.30
N ASP A 11 8.31 19.23 -9.45
CA ASP A 11 7.01 18.58 -9.57
C ASP A 11 7.13 17.03 -9.49
N TYR A 12 8.35 16.51 -9.59
CA TYR A 12 8.66 15.07 -9.58
C TYR A 12 9.46 14.63 -8.34
N THR A 13 9.72 15.53 -7.39
CA THR A 13 10.42 15.18 -6.16
C THR A 13 9.49 14.49 -5.18
N LEU A 14 9.90 13.32 -4.69
CA LEU A 14 9.23 12.66 -3.58
C LEU A 14 9.65 13.30 -2.27
N PRO A 15 8.73 13.52 -1.31
CA PRO A 15 9.12 13.98 0.01
C PRO A 15 10.01 12.95 0.68
N SER A 16 10.96 13.45 1.46
CA SER A 16 11.73 12.65 2.38
C SER A 16 10.89 12.30 3.63
N PRO A 17 11.18 11.19 4.32
CA PRO A 17 10.51 10.87 5.57
C PRO A 17 10.62 11.95 6.64
N ASP A 18 11.65 12.80 6.58
CA ASP A 18 11.86 13.88 7.55
C ASP A 18 10.95 15.09 7.33
N GLU A 19 10.33 15.23 6.16
CA GLU A 19 9.34 16.27 5.88
C GLU A 19 7.94 15.90 6.36
N LEU A 20 7.70 14.61 6.62
CA LEU A 20 6.40 14.07 7.02
C LEU A 20 6.31 13.81 8.52
N ASP A 21 5.11 14.00 9.09
CA ASP A 21 4.79 13.39 10.37
C ASP A 21 4.67 11.88 10.16
N MET A 22 5.79 11.18 10.38
CA MET A 22 5.87 9.74 10.18
C MET A 22 5.04 8.93 11.18
N THR A 23 4.77 9.48 12.37
CA THR A 23 3.89 8.81 13.34
C THR A 23 2.47 8.81 12.82
N GLU A 24 2.00 9.98 12.41
CA GLU A 24 0.65 10.18 11.92
C GLU A 24 0.43 9.54 10.55
N THR A 25 1.39 9.67 9.63
CA THR A 25 1.35 9.01 8.32
C THR A 25 1.25 7.49 8.47
N LYS A 26 2.06 6.87 9.36
CA LYS A 26 1.95 5.43 9.65
C LYS A 26 0.60 5.07 10.29
N ARG A 27 0.00 5.97 11.07
CA ARG A 27 -1.34 5.78 11.65
C ARG A 27 -2.39 5.72 10.54
N GLN A 28 -2.36 6.65 9.57
CA GLN A 28 -3.29 6.66 8.43
C GLN A 28 -3.15 5.39 7.57
N ILE A 29 -1.92 4.96 7.26
CA ILE A 29 -1.68 3.71 6.53
C ILE A 29 -2.31 2.51 7.27
N LYS A 30 -2.12 2.42 8.60
CA LYS A 30 -2.72 1.33 9.40
C LYS A 30 -4.24 1.36 9.36
N GLN A 31 -4.86 2.55 9.40
CA GLN A 31 -6.31 2.70 9.29
C GLN A 31 -6.82 2.23 7.91
N LEU A 32 -6.13 2.62 6.83
CA LEU A 32 -6.43 2.13 5.48
C LEU A 32 -6.36 0.61 5.40
N ILE A 33 -5.29 0.01 5.92
CA ILE A 33 -5.10 -1.45 5.92
C ILE A 33 -6.19 -2.13 6.75
N ALA A 34 -6.57 -1.58 7.89
CA ALA A 34 -7.65 -2.11 8.72
C ALA A 34 -9.00 -2.07 7.98
N ALA A 35 -9.33 -0.96 7.33
CA ALA A 35 -10.53 -0.82 6.52
C ALA A 35 -10.54 -1.80 5.35
N TYR A 36 -9.41 -1.94 4.65
CA TYR A 36 -9.27 -2.90 3.56
C TYR A 36 -9.48 -4.34 4.01
N ARG A 37 -8.87 -4.75 5.13
CA ARG A 37 -9.06 -6.07 5.74
C ARG A 37 -10.51 -6.32 6.15
N PHE A 38 -11.19 -5.30 6.68
CA PHE A 38 -12.60 -5.37 7.06
C PHE A 38 -13.49 -5.61 5.83
N GLU A 39 -13.32 -4.81 4.77
CA GLU A 39 -14.12 -4.98 3.56
C GLU A 39 -13.83 -6.31 2.85
N ARG A 40 -12.60 -6.84 2.93
CA ARG A 40 -12.32 -8.21 2.47
C ARG A 40 -13.16 -9.24 3.21
N SER A 41 -13.18 -9.16 4.55
CA SER A 41 -13.98 -10.07 5.38
C SER A 41 -15.49 -9.93 5.13
N ASN A 42 -16.01 -8.72 4.93
CA ASN A 42 -17.42 -8.49 4.59
C ASN A 42 -17.83 -9.13 3.27
N ASN A 43 -16.90 -9.24 2.32
CA ASN A 43 -17.14 -9.89 1.02
C ASN A 43 -16.76 -11.39 1.04
N GLY A 44 -16.67 -12.02 2.22
CA GLY A 44 -16.37 -13.44 2.36
C GLY A 44 -14.94 -13.85 1.99
N MET A 45 -14.04 -12.90 1.76
CA MET A 45 -12.64 -13.17 1.46
C MET A 45 -11.79 -13.34 2.73
N ARG A 46 -10.64 -14.00 2.59
CA ARG A 46 -9.63 -14.02 3.65
C ARG A 46 -9.24 -12.59 4.02
N ARG A 47 -9.26 -12.32 5.33
CA ARG A 47 -8.92 -11.01 5.93
C ARG A 47 -7.54 -10.53 5.49
N GLU A 48 -6.54 -11.39 5.61
CA GLU A 48 -5.18 -11.10 5.13
C GLU A 48 -5.12 -11.20 3.61
N PRO A 49 -4.69 -10.14 2.91
CA PRO A 49 -4.62 -10.18 1.47
C PRO A 49 -3.47 -11.09 1.00
N PRO A 50 -3.69 -11.95 0.00
CA PRO A 50 -2.63 -12.69 -0.65
C PRO A 50 -1.68 -11.71 -1.36
N VAL A 51 -0.39 -11.95 -1.20
CA VAL A 51 0.68 -11.18 -1.83
C VAL A 51 1.56 -12.14 -2.63
N THR A 52 1.87 -11.80 -3.88
CA THR A 52 2.73 -12.60 -4.77
C THR A 52 4.18 -12.63 -4.27
N SER A 53 5.01 -13.48 -4.89
CA SER A 53 6.46 -13.45 -4.71
C SER A 53 7.09 -12.12 -5.12
N THR A 54 6.47 -11.42 -6.09
CA THR A 54 6.85 -10.07 -6.53
C THR A 54 6.29 -8.94 -5.65
N LEU A 55 5.71 -9.28 -4.49
CA LEU A 55 5.21 -8.34 -3.49
C LEU A 55 4.01 -7.48 -3.95
N SER A 56 3.24 -7.97 -4.93
CA SER A 56 2.00 -7.34 -5.41
C SER A 56 0.77 -8.02 -4.80
N LEU A 57 -0.32 -7.27 -4.66
CA LEU A 57 -1.58 -7.84 -4.19
C LEU A 57 -2.20 -8.72 -5.27
N VAL A 58 -2.67 -9.89 -4.88
CA VAL A 58 -3.43 -10.76 -5.78
C VAL A 58 -4.89 -10.30 -5.77
N THR A 59 -5.44 -10.08 -6.95
CA THR A 59 -6.87 -9.82 -7.15
C THR A 59 -7.66 -11.06 -6.76
N ALA A 60 -8.80 -10.87 -6.10
CA ALA A 60 -9.68 -11.98 -5.78
C ALA A 60 -10.31 -12.52 -7.07
N SER A 61 -9.84 -13.68 -7.55
CA SER A 61 -10.51 -14.41 -8.63
C SER A 61 -11.62 -15.26 -8.05
N PHE A 62 -12.87 -14.87 -8.29
CA PHE A 62 -14.01 -15.76 -8.10
C PHE A 62 -14.08 -16.68 -9.33
N SER A 63 -13.64 -17.93 -9.20
CA SER A 63 -13.62 -18.87 -10.32
C SER A 63 -15.03 -19.26 -10.76
N ASN A 64 -15.38 -18.98 -12.02
CA ASN A 64 -16.64 -19.29 -12.71
C ASN A 64 -16.84 -20.79 -13.05
N GLN A 65 -16.45 -21.73 -12.18
CA GLN A 65 -16.55 -23.17 -12.51
C GLN A 65 -17.95 -23.79 -12.33
N PHE A 66 -18.96 -22.99 -11.99
CA PHE A 66 -20.36 -23.45 -11.96
C PHE A 66 -21.21 -22.62 -12.94
N HIS A 67 -21.78 -23.29 -13.96
CA HIS A 67 -22.55 -22.69 -15.05
C HIS A 67 -24.06 -22.61 -14.73
N SER A 68 -24.43 -22.22 -13.51
CA SER A 68 -25.82 -21.94 -13.15
C SER A 68 -26.13 -20.46 -13.40
N THR A 69 -27.18 -20.17 -14.19
CA THR A 69 -27.66 -18.80 -14.44
C THR A 69 -28.05 -18.07 -13.16
N THR A 70 -28.49 -18.81 -12.13
CA THR A 70 -28.84 -18.29 -10.81
C THR A 70 -27.61 -17.91 -9.98
N GLU A 71 -26.55 -18.71 -10.04
CA GLU A 71 -25.28 -18.38 -9.36
C GLU A 71 -24.57 -17.22 -10.03
N GLN A 72 -24.62 -17.13 -11.37
CA GLN A 72 -24.11 -15.98 -12.11
C GLN A 72 -24.83 -14.68 -11.72
N ALA A 73 -26.17 -14.70 -11.63
CA ALA A 73 -26.95 -13.55 -11.19
C ALA A 73 -26.68 -13.17 -9.71
N ALA A 74 -26.48 -14.15 -8.83
CA ALA A 74 -26.10 -13.90 -7.44
C ALA A 74 -24.69 -13.29 -7.33
N MET A 75 -23.74 -13.78 -8.14
CA MET A 75 -22.39 -13.26 -8.25
C MET A 75 -22.35 -11.84 -8.81
N ASP A 76 -23.15 -11.55 -9.85
CA ASP A 76 -23.24 -10.22 -10.44
C ASP A 76 -23.92 -9.23 -9.49
N ASN A 77 -24.93 -9.65 -8.73
CA ASN A 77 -25.51 -8.86 -7.64
C ASN A 77 -24.51 -8.60 -6.50
N LEU A 78 -23.67 -9.57 -6.15
CA LEU A 78 -22.61 -9.39 -5.16
C LEU A 78 -21.56 -8.38 -5.66
N LYS A 79 -21.14 -8.48 -6.91
CA LYS A 79 -20.20 -7.54 -7.55
C LYS A 79 -20.77 -6.12 -7.67
N ASN A 80 -22.08 -6.00 -7.89
CA ASN A 80 -22.78 -4.71 -7.94
C ASN A 80 -23.16 -4.17 -6.55
N SER A 81 -22.81 -4.90 -5.47
CA SER A 81 -23.08 -4.44 -4.11
C SER A 81 -22.15 -3.29 -3.71
N GLN A 82 -22.68 -2.37 -2.90
CA GLN A 82 -21.89 -1.27 -2.33
C GLN A 82 -20.68 -1.77 -1.53
N ALA A 83 -20.78 -2.94 -0.89
CA ALA A 83 -19.68 -3.56 -0.16
C ALA A 83 -18.54 -4.02 -1.08
N TYR A 84 -18.87 -4.57 -2.26
CA TYR A 84 -17.87 -4.96 -3.24
C TYR A 84 -17.19 -3.74 -3.88
N SER A 85 -17.96 -2.68 -4.19
CA SER A 85 -17.38 -1.44 -4.72
C SER A 85 -16.41 -0.79 -3.72
N ARG A 86 -16.74 -0.78 -2.42
CA ARG A 86 -15.82 -0.30 -1.37
C ARG A 86 -14.55 -1.14 -1.29
N TYR A 87 -14.69 -2.46 -1.32
CA TYR A 87 -13.54 -3.36 -1.38
C TYR A 87 -12.66 -3.06 -2.60
N GLN A 88 -13.25 -2.95 -3.79
CA GLN A 88 -12.51 -2.74 -5.02
C GLN A 88 -11.74 -1.40 -4.99
N PHE A 89 -12.40 -0.33 -4.55
CA PHE A 89 -11.75 0.97 -4.36
C PHE A 89 -10.54 0.89 -3.42
N LEU A 90 -10.70 0.20 -2.27
CA LEU A 90 -9.60 0.01 -1.32
C LEU A 90 -8.50 -0.90 -1.88
N HIS A 91 -8.86 -1.93 -2.65
CA HIS A 91 -7.91 -2.83 -3.30
C HIS A 91 -7.04 -2.08 -4.31
N GLU A 92 -7.64 -1.27 -5.18
CA GLU A 92 -6.94 -0.45 -6.17
C GLU A 92 -6.03 0.59 -5.50
N ARG A 93 -6.50 1.26 -4.44
CA ARG A 93 -5.68 2.16 -3.62
C ARG A 93 -4.47 1.44 -3.01
N MET A 94 -4.70 0.28 -2.41
CA MET A 94 -3.63 -0.52 -1.80
C MET A 94 -2.61 -1.03 -2.84
N ALA A 95 -3.08 -1.44 -4.01
CA ALA A 95 -2.23 -1.90 -5.11
C ALA A 95 -1.35 -0.75 -5.63
N ARG A 96 -1.96 0.41 -5.92
CA ARG A 96 -1.25 1.61 -6.36
C ARG A 96 -0.20 2.04 -5.35
N GLY A 97 -0.55 2.13 -4.06
CA GLY A 97 0.42 2.49 -3.02
C GLY A 97 1.60 1.53 -2.93
N LEU A 98 1.39 0.22 -3.15
CA LEU A 98 2.48 -0.77 -3.21
C LEU A 98 3.34 -0.66 -4.46
N GLU A 99 2.78 -0.23 -5.58
CA GLU A 99 3.52 0.06 -6.81
C GLU A 99 4.39 1.32 -6.66
N GLY A 100 3.92 2.33 -5.92
CA GLY A 100 4.69 3.54 -5.61
C GLY A 100 5.92 3.32 -4.72
N ILE A 101 6.05 2.16 -4.05
CA ILE A 101 7.26 1.81 -3.31
C ILE A 101 8.36 1.39 -4.30
N ASP A 102 9.15 2.37 -4.72
CA ASP A 102 10.21 2.19 -5.71
C ASP A 102 11.57 2.70 -5.22
N TYR A 103 12.63 2.24 -5.87
CA TYR A 103 13.97 2.83 -5.77
C TYR A 103 14.71 2.59 -7.10
N PRO A 104 14.70 3.58 -8.01
CA PRO A 104 15.15 3.38 -9.40
C PRO A 104 16.61 2.97 -9.55
N PHE A 105 17.47 3.38 -8.61
CA PHE A 105 18.92 3.23 -8.71
C PHE A 105 19.47 1.93 -8.11
N ASP A 106 18.64 1.17 -7.37
CA ASP A 106 19.05 -0.07 -6.70
C ASP A 106 17.84 -1.00 -6.55
N ALA A 107 17.80 -2.03 -7.39
CA ALA A 107 16.73 -3.01 -7.43
C ALA A 107 16.64 -3.85 -6.15
N ASP A 108 17.77 -4.14 -5.49
CA ASP A 108 17.80 -4.93 -4.26
C ASP A 108 17.22 -4.11 -3.11
N LYS A 109 17.60 -2.83 -3.02
CA LYS A 109 17.02 -1.90 -2.05
C LYS A 109 15.53 -1.70 -2.27
N ARG A 110 15.08 -1.59 -3.52
CA ARG A 110 13.65 -1.54 -3.87
C ARG A 110 12.90 -2.78 -3.35
N ILE A 111 13.38 -3.97 -3.70
CA ILE A 111 12.75 -5.23 -3.30
C ILE A 111 12.72 -5.34 -1.77
N ARG A 112 13.85 -5.06 -1.12
CA ARG A 112 13.98 -5.10 0.34
C ARG A 112 13.02 -4.13 1.02
N ARG A 113 12.94 -2.88 0.55
CA ARG A 113 12.04 -1.85 1.08
C ARG A 113 10.58 -2.28 0.99
N LYS A 114 10.15 -2.75 -0.17
CA LYS A 114 8.80 -3.27 -0.37
C LYS A 114 8.53 -4.49 0.53
N ASN A 115 9.52 -5.35 0.72
CA ASN A 115 9.40 -6.54 1.59
C ASN A 115 9.24 -6.14 3.07
N VAL A 116 10.02 -5.17 3.54
CA VAL A 116 9.89 -4.60 4.89
C VAL A 116 8.48 -4.03 5.09
N PHE A 117 7.96 -3.27 4.13
CA PHE A 117 6.60 -2.72 4.20
C PHE A 117 5.53 -3.81 4.23
N VAL A 118 5.56 -4.77 3.30
CA VAL A 118 4.59 -5.86 3.24
C VAL A 118 4.58 -6.66 4.54
N ARG A 119 5.77 -7.05 5.04
CA ARG A 119 5.89 -7.82 6.28
C ARG A 119 5.36 -7.04 7.48
N LYS A 120 5.76 -5.78 7.61
CA LYS A 120 5.40 -4.97 8.78
C LYS A 120 3.94 -4.49 8.73
N MET A 121 3.54 -3.85 7.64
CA MET A 121 2.28 -3.12 7.53
C MET A 121 1.14 -4.05 7.10
N ILE A 122 1.39 -4.92 6.11
CA ILE A 122 0.34 -5.79 5.54
C ILE A 122 0.21 -7.10 6.29
N ARG A 123 1.30 -7.72 6.76
CA ARG A 123 1.25 -9.01 7.48
C ARG A 123 1.31 -8.85 9.00
N GLY A 124 1.67 -7.67 9.51
CA GLY A 124 1.77 -7.42 10.94
C GLY A 124 2.95 -8.14 11.62
N GLU A 125 3.98 -8.51 10.88
CA GLU A 125 5.14 -9.23 11.41
C GLU A 125 5.95 -8.37 12.40
N ASN A 126 6.59 -9.05 13.35
CA ASN A 126 7.47 -8.42 14.32
C ASN A 126 8.78 -7.97 13.64
N ARG A 127 9.27 -6.79 14.01
CA ARG A 127 10.56 -6.23 13.55
C ARG A 127 11.71 -7.23 13.64
N ILE A 128 11.86 -7.92 14.77
CA ILE A 128 12.97 -8.87 14.99
C ILE A 128 12.89 -10.03 13.99
N LYS A 129 11.68 -10.53 13.72
CA LYS A 129 11.46 -11.59 12.74
C LYS A 129 11.82 -11.10 11.33
N THR A 130 11.33 -9.93 10.94
CA THR A 130 11.63 -9.33 9.62
C THR A 130 13.12 -9.08 9.43
N MET A 131 13.81 -8.52 10.42
CA MET A 131 15.25 -8.27 10.37
C MET A 131 16.05 -9.58 10.18
N LYS A 132 15.69 -10.63 10.91
CA LYS A 132 16.34 -11.94 10.79
C LYS A 132 16.13 -12.57 9.40
N GLU A 133 14.90 -12.53 8.89
CA GLU A 133 14.58 -13.16 7.60
C GLU A 133 15.13 -12.38 6.39
N LEU A 134 15.31 -11.06 6.52
CA LEU A 134 15.89 -10.22 5.47
C LEU A 134 17.39 -9.98 5.65
N HIS A 135 17.99 -10.54 6.70
CA HIS A 135 19.41 -10.36 7.04
C HIS A 135 19.84 -8.88 7.10
N ILE A 136 19.02 -8.04 7.74
CA ILE A 136 19.25 -6.59 7.81
C ILE A 136 19.32 -6.07 9.24
N GLU A 137 20.09 -5.00 9.40
CA GLU A 137 20.26 -4.30 10.65
C GLU A 137 19.07 -3.39 10.97
N LYS A 138 19.03 -2.90 12.21
CA LYS A 138 17.94 -2.09 12.74
C LYS A 138 17.77 -0.79 11.95
N ASP A 139 18.88 -0.14 11.58
CA ASP A 139 18.85 1.16 10.93
C ASP A 139 18.37 1.02 9.48
N ALA A 140 18.90 0.04 8.74
CA ALA A 140 18.40 -0.34 7.43
C ALA A 140 16.89 -0.67 7.46
N TYR A 141 16.43 -1.41 8.47
CA TYR A 141 15.00 -1.70 8.64
C TYR A 141 14.17 -0.43 8.85
N ASN A 142 14.61 0.50 9.71
CA ASN A 142 13.87 1.71 10.02
C ASN A 142 13.82 2.66 8.81
N ASP A 143 14.95 2.82 8.12
CA ASP A 143 15.07 3.65 6.93
C ASP A 143 14.18 3.12 5.82
N ASP A 144 14.27 1.81 5.52
CA ASP A 144 13.45 1.19 4.50
C ASP A 144 11.95 1.27 4.85
N LEU A 145 11.58 1.03 6.12
CA LEU A 145 10.18 1.17 6.53
C LEU A 145 9.68 2.61 6.41
N ASN A 146 10.49 3.60 6.78
CA ASN A 146 10.12 5.01 6.71
C ASN A 146 9.95 5.47 5.26
N TRP A 147 10.91 5.14 4.39
CA TRP A 147 10.83 5.43 2.97
C TRP A 147 9.65 4.72 2.32
N ALA A 148 9.43 3.44 2.62
CA ALA A 148 8.29 2.71 2.07
C ALA A 148 6.95 3.32 2.47
N CYS A 149 6.79 3.70 3.76
CA CYS A 149 5.58 4.36 4.21
C CYS A 149 5.40 5.74 3.57
N THR A 150 6.47 6.49 3.38
CA THR A 150 6.46 7.80 2.71
C THR A 150 5.98 7.66 1.28
N GLN A 151 6.63 6.79 0.51
CA GLN A 151 6.30 6.52 -0.90
C GLN A 151 4.88 6.01 -1.06
N PHE A 152 4.49 5.01 -0.25
CA PHE A 152 3.14 4.46 -0.25
C PHE A 152 2.07 5.54 0.04
N ALA A 153 2.28 6.34 1.09
CA ALA A 153 1.31 7.35 1.51
C ALA A 153 1.25 8.54 0.55
N TYR A 154 2.40 8.92 -0.04
CA TYR A 154 2.47 9.97 -1.04
C TYR A 154 1.69 9.58 -2.30
N GLU A 155 1.95 8.39 -2.81
CA GLU A 155 1.32 7.83 -4.03
C GLU A 155 -0.22 7.84 -3.97
N ILE A 156 -0.80 7.63 -2.78
CA ILE A 156 -2.26 7.56 -2.61
C ILE A 156 -2.85 8.77 -1.89
N GLY A 157 -2.04 9.80 -1.61
CA GLY A 157 -2.48 11.06 -1.02
C GLY A 157 -2.96 10.98 0.43
N ILE A 158 -2.35 10.14 1.27
CA ILE A 158 -2.66 10.02 2.71
C ILE A 158 -1.47 10.38 3.63
N HIS A 159 -0.45 11.01 3.07
CA HIS A 159 0.69 11.48 3.85
C HIS A 159 0.29 12.69 4.68
N VAL A 160 0.98 12.89 5.81
CA VAL A 160 0.78 14.06 6.67
C VAL A 160 2.08 14.83 6.77
N TRP A 161 2.06 16.09 6.34
CA TRP A 161 3.18 17.00 6.46
C TRP A 161 3.41 17.36 7.92
N LYS A 162 4.67 17.54 8.32
CA LYS A 162 4.94 18.19 9.60
C LYS A 162 4.38 19.62 9.54
N ASN A 163 3.60 20.01 10.54
CA ASN A 163 3.28 21.42 10.69
C ASN A 163 4.60 22.17 10.87
N ALA A 164 4.92 23.09 9.97
CA ALA A 164 5.98 24.05 10.23
C ALA A 164 5.64 24.71 11.57
N LYS A 165 6.54 24.60 12.55
CA LYS A 165 6.40 25.39 13.77
C LYS A 165 6.24 26.83 13.30
N THR A 166 5.09 27.41 13.58
CA THR A 166 4.93 28.86 13.56
C THR A 166 5.86 29.35 14.67
N GLU A 167 7.07 29.74 14.29
CA GLU A 167 7.96 30.53 15.15
C GLU A 167 7.39 31.94 15.30
#